data_AF-A0A2S7JR94-F1
#
_entry.id   AF-A0A2S7JR94-F1
#
_cell.length_a   1.000
_cell.length_b   1.000
_cell.length_c   1.000
_cell.angle_alpha   90.00
_cell.angle_beta   90.00
_cell.angle_gamma   90.00
#
_symmetry.space_group_name_H-M   'P 1'
#
loop_
_entity.id
_entity.type
_entity.pdbx_description
1 polymer ?
#
loop_
_entity_poly.entity_id
_entity_poly.type
_entity_poly.pdbx_seq_one_letter_code
_entity_poly.pdbx_strand_id
1 'polypeptide(L)'
;MTITAMPTMANPEAFTTVPELREELRRANDSVFALGERLHRMNCLANYLSDRLIKLVQAHIGNDQATLKNELAELAAHYEREQKAKQGGLH
;
A
#
# COMPACT_ATOMS: atom_id res chain seq x y z
N MET A 1 -36.53 -12.18 11.05
CA MET A 1 -35.36 -11.36 11.44
C MET A 1 -35.08 -10.43 10.27
N THR A 2 -35.51 -9.18 10.36
CA THR A 2 -35.32 -8.20 9.28
C THR A 2 -33.93 -7.59 9.48
N ILE A 3 -32.97 -7.93 8.62
CA ILE A 3 -31.68 -7.24 8.59
C ILE A 3 -31.98 -5.87 7.99
N THR A 4 -32.00 -4.83 8.82
CA THR A 4 -32.06 -3.44 8.33
C THR A 4 -30.71 -3.14 7.69
N ALA A 5 -30.62 -3.39 6.38
CA ALA A 5 -29.43 -3.05 5.60
C ALA A 5 -29.27 -1.53 5.63
N MET A 6 -28.10 -1.06 6.07
CA MET A 6 -27.73 0.35 5.97
C MET A 6 -27.75 0.78 4.48
N PRO A 7 -28.14 2.02 4.15
CA PRO A 7 -28.06 2.53 2.79
C PRO A 7 -26.61 2.46 2.32
N THR A 8 -26.35 1.69 1.28
CA THR A 8 -25.02 1.54 0.66
C THR A 8 -25.20 1.49 -0.85
N MET A 9 -24.15 1.80 -1.61
CA MET A 9 -24.19 1.68 -3.08
C MET A 9 -24.53 0.26 -3.56
N ALA A 10 -24.38 -0.77 -2.72
CA ALA A 10 -24.78 -2.15 -2.99
C ALA A 10 -26.30 -2.39 -2.88
N ASN A 11 -27.04 -1.46 -2.29
CA ASN A 11 -28.50 -1.44 -2.24
C ASN A 11 -29.05 -0.04 -2.53
N PRO A 12 -29.15 0.36 -3.82
CA PRO A 12 -29.60 1.69 -4.22
C PRO A 12 -31.03 2.03 -3.78
N GLU A 13 -31.89 1.02 -3.66
CA GLU A 13 -33.29 1.17 -3.25
C GLU A 13 -33.44 1.55 -1.75
N ALA A 14 -32.35 1.48 -0.98
CA ALA A 14 -32.35 1.91 0.42
C ALA A 14 -32.15 3.43 0.60
N PHE A 15 -31.82 4.18 -0.45
CA PHE A 15 -31.75 5.64 -0.39
C PHE A 15 -33.14 6.24 -0.56
N THR A 16 -33.56 7.05 0.40
CA THR A 16 -34.88 7.71 0.35
C THR A 16 -34.80 9.12 -0.19
N THR A 17 -33.60 9.71 -0.21
CA THR A 17 -33.39 11.08 -0.70
C THR A 17 -32.10 11.22 -1.52
N VAL A 18 -32.09 12.21 -2.42
CA VAL A 18 -30.91 12.55 -3.23
C VAL A 18 -29.69 12.99 -2.39
N PRO A 19 -29.83 13.76 -1.29
CA PRO A 19 -28.71 14.07 -0.41
C PRO A 19 -28.02 12.84 0.20
N GLU A 20 -28.78 11.82 0.62
CA GLU A 20 -28.22 10.56 1.16
C GLU A 20 -27.37 9.84 0.11
N LEU A 21 -27.88 9.75 -1.12
CA LEU A 21 -27.15 9.17 -2.25
C LEU A 21 -25.86 9.94 -2.56
N ARG A 22 -25.88 11.28 -2.51
CA ARG A 22 -24.68 12.11 -2.76
C ARG A 22 -23.61 11.89 -1.70
N GLU A 23 -24.00 11.77 -0.44
CA GLU A 23 -23.03 11.53 0.64
C GLU A 23 -22.41 10.14 0.52
N GLU A 24 -23.19 9.11 0.20
CA GLU A 24 -22.63 7.78 0.01
C GLU A 24 -21.74 7.70 -1.24
N LEU A 25 -22.11 8.37 -2.34
CA LEU A 25 -21.23 8.51 -3.51
C LEU A 25 -19.91 9.21 -3.17
N ARG A 26 -19.96 10.24 -2.32
CA ARG A 26 -18.74 10.92 -1.85
C ARG A 26 -17.85 9.97 -1.05
N ARG A 27 -18.43 9.21 -0.10
CA ARG A 27 -17.71 8.20 0.68
C ARG A 27 -17.10 7.10 -0.19
N ALA A 28 -17.86 6.63 -1.18
CA ALA A 28 -17.38 5.63 -2.13
C ALA A 28 -16.21 6.19 -2.97
N ASN A 29 -16.31 7.43 -3.46
CA ASN A 29 -15.24 8.09 -4.18
C ASN A 29 -13.98 8.25 -3.32
N ASP A 30 -14.11 8.73 -2.09
CA ASP A 30 -12.99 8.87 -1.15
C ASP A 30 -12.30 7.51 -0.91
N SER A 31 -13.09 6.45 -0.77
CA SER A 31 -12.58 5.08 -0.62
C SER A 31 -11.82 4.59 -1.86
N VAL A 32 -12.35 4.86 -3.06
CA VAL A 32 -11.68 4.52 -4.33
C VAL A 32 -10.36 5.29 -4.48
N PHE A 33 -10.33 6.58 -4.14
CA PHE A 33 -9.12 7.38 -4.15
C PHE A 33 -8.06 6.83 -3.19
N ALA A 34 -8.44 6.51 -1.96
CA ALA A 34 -7.53 5.92 -0.97
C ALA A 34 -6.99 4.55 -1.43
N LEU A 35 -7.83 3.72 -2.06
CA LEU A 35 -7.40 2.45 -2.64
C LEU A 35 -6.42 2.67 -3.81
N GLY A 36 -6.70 3.63 -4.69
CA GLY A 36 -5.81 4.00 -5.80
C GLY A 36 -4.43 4.46 -5.32
N GLU A 37 -4.39 5.30 -4.28
CA GLU A 37 -3.14 5.74 -3.67
C GLU A 37 -2.37 4.56 -3.07
N ARG A 38 -3.06 3.67 -2.35
CA ARG A 38 -2.44 2.47 -1.77
C ARG A 38 -1.86 1.55 -2.85
N LEU A 39 -2.58 1.33 -3.94
CA LEU A 39 -2.11 0.54 -5.08
C LEU A 39 -0.88 1.18 -5.74
N HIS A 40 -0.89 2.50 -5.92
CA HIS A 40 0.26 3.22 -6.47
C HIS A 40 1.50 3.05 -5.58
N ARG A 41 1.36 3.25 -4.27
CA ARG A 41 2.45 3.02 -3.30
C ARG A 41 2.98 1.59 -3.36
N MET A 42 2.10 0.60 -3.44
CA MET A 42 2.49 -0.81 -3.58
C MET A 42 3.27 -1.06 -4.88
N ASN A 43 2.84 -0.50 -6.00
CA ASN A 43 3.56 -0.62 -7.28
C ASN A 43 4.94 0.04 -7.22
N CYS A 44 5.06 1.22 -6.63
CA CYS A 44 6.36 1.88 -6.44
C CYS A 44 7.31 1.02 -5.60
N LEU A 45 6.83 0.44 -4.50
CA LEU A 45 7.63 -0.46 -3.66
C LEU A 45 8.03 -1.74 -4.40
N ALA A 46 7.12 -2.33 -5.17
CA ALA A 46 7.41 -3.53 -5.95
C ALA A 46 8.48 -3.27 -7.03
N ASN A 47 8.38 -2.15 -7.75
CA ASN A 47 9.37 -1.73 -8.73
C ASN A 47 10.73 -1.47 -8.08
N TYR A 48 10.76 -0.72 -6.98
CA TYR A 48 11.98 -0.46 -6.21
C TYR A 48 12.67 -1.76 -5.75
N LEU A 49 11.90 -2.71 -5.23
CA LEU A 49 12.45 -4.01 -4.81
C LEU A 49 12.96 -4.81 -6.01
N SER A 50 12.23 -4.81 -7.12
CA SER A 50 12.61 -5.52 -8.35
C SER A 50 13.94 -5.00 -8.89
N ASP A 51 14.08 -3.67 -9.00
CA ASP A 51 15.33 -3.04 -9.45
C ASP A 51 16.52 -3.39 -8.56
N ARG A 52 16.33 -3.42 -7.22
CA ARG A 52 17.39 -3.80 -6.29
C ARG A 52 17.77 -5.27 -6.37
N LEU A 53 16.79 -6.16 -6.51
CA LEU A 53 17.06 -7.59 -6.71
C LEU A 53 17.85 -7.82 -8.01
N ILE A 54 17.50 -7.11 -9.08
CA ILE A 54 18.24 -7.16 -10.35
C ILE A 54 19.69 -6.72 -10.13
N LYS A 55 19.93 -5.58 -9.45
CA LYS A 55 21.29 -5.10 -9.14
C LYS A 55 22.10 -6.10 -8.32
N LEU A 56 21.50 -6.69 -7.28
CA LEU A 56 22.15 -7.70 -6.44
C LEU A 56 22.55 -8.92 -7.26
N VAL A 57 21.66 -9.43 -8.11
CA VAL A 57 21.93 -10.59 -8.98
C VAL A 57 23.02 -10.26 -10.00
N GLN A 58 22.98 -9.08 -10.61
CA GLN A 58 24.02 -8.64 -11.55
C GLN A 58 25.39 -8.51 -10.87
N ALA A 59 25.46 -7.91 -9.69
CA ALA A 59 26.69 -7.80 -8.91
C ALA A 59 27.23 -9.18 -8.53
N HIS A 60 26.35 -10.11 -8.15
CA HIS A 60 26.75 -11.49 -7.83
C HIS A 60 27.33 -12.22 -9.05
N ILE A 61 26.66 -12.14 -10.20
CA ILE A 61 27.12 -12.75 -11.46
C ILE A 61 28.45 -12.14 -11.91
N GLY A 62 28.61 -10.81 -11.78
CA GLY A 62 29.84 -10.09 -12.10
C GLY A 62 30.96 -10.27 -11.08
N ASN A 63 30.72 -11.00 -9.98
CA ASN A 63 31.60 -11.12 -8.83
C ASN A 63 32.03 -9.76 -8.22
N ASP A 64 31.17 -8.74 -8.36
CA ASP A 64 31.34 -7.42 -7.77
C ASP A 64 30.90 -7.45 -6.30
N GLN A 65 31.81 -7.92 -5.46
CA GLN A 65 31.62 -8.05 -4.02
C GLN A 65 31.43 -6.70 -3.32
N ALA A 66 31.91 -5.60 -3.91
CA ALA A 66 31.77 -4.27 -3.31
C ALA A 66 30.31 -3.79 -3.45
N THR A 67 29.76 -3.83 -4.66
CA THR A 67 28.36 -3.48 -4.92
C THR A 67 27.41 -4.39 -4.15
N LEU A 68 27.67 -5.70 -4.12
CA LEU A 68 26.85 -6.67 -3.39
C LEU A 68 26.76 -6.33 -1.89
N LYS A 69 27.89 -6.03 -1.25
CA LYS A 69 27.93 -5.68 0.18
C LYS A 69 27.22 -4.37 0.46
N ASN A 70 27.40 -3.36 -0.39
CA ASN A 70 26.76 -2.06 -0.22
C ASN A 70 25.23 -2.17 -0.32
N GLU A 71 24.71 -2.84 -1.35
CA GLU A 71 23.27 -3.01 -1.53
C GLU A 71 22.62 -3.82 -0.38
N LEU A 72 23.31 -4.84 0.13
CA LEU A 72 22.86 -5.60 1.31
C LEU A 72 22.86 -4.76 2.59
N ALA A 73 23.90 -3.94 2.80
CA ALA A 73 23.96 -3.04 3.96
C ALA A 73 22.82 -2.02 3.94
N GLU A 74 22.50 -1.45 2.78
CA GLU A 74 21.35 -0.56 2.62
C GLU A 74 20.02 -1.26 2.88
N LEU A 75 19.89 -2.54 2.47
CA LEU A 75 18.68 -3.33 2.72
C LEU A 75 18.50 -3.58 4.21
N ALA A 76 19.58 -3.94 4.91
CA ALA A 76 19.59 -4.13 6.36
C ALA A 76 19.21 -2.83 7.09
N ALA A 77 19.81 -1.69 6.72
CA ALA A 77 19.50 -0.40 7.30
C ALA A 77 18.03 0.01 7.07
N HIS A 78 17.47 -0.30 5.89
CA HIS A 78 16.05 -0.08 5.62
C HIS A 78 15.16 -0.93 6.54
N TYR A 79 15.45 -2.23 6.65
CA TYR A 79 14.72 -3.15 7.53
C TYR A 79 14.75 -2.68 9.00
N GLU A 80 15.91 -2.27 9.50
CA GLU A 80 16.06 -1.76 10.86
C GLU A 80 15.23 -0.49 11.10
N ARG A 81 15.19 0.44 10.14
CA ARG A 81 14.35 1.65 10.23
C ARG A 81 12.87 1.28 10.30
N GLU A 82 12.41 0.35 9.48
CA GLU A 82 11.00 -0.09 9.52
C GLU A 82 10.65 -0.81 10.83
N GLN A 83 11.55 -1.64 11.36
CA GLN A 83 11.34 -2.30 12.65
C GLN A 83 11.24 -1.28 13.79
N LYS A 84 12.12 -0.28 13.82
CA LYS A 84 12.07 0.81 14.80
C LYS A 84 10.80 1.63 14.70
N ALA A 85 10.34 1.95 13.48
CA ALA A 85 9.08 2.67 13.27
C ALA A 85 7.86 1.89 13.78
N LYS A 86 7.85 0.55 13.62
CA LYS A 86 6.80 -0.32 14.15
C LYS A 86 6.82 -0.41 15.68
N GLN A 87 8.00 -0.39 16.30
CA GLN A 87 8.15 -0.43 17.76
C GLN A 87 7.83 0.92 18.42
N GLY A 88 8.14 2.04 17.76
CA GLY A 88 7.88 3.40 18.28
C GLY A 88 6.42 3.86 18.17
N GLY A 89 5.58 3.19 17.37
CA GLY A 89 4.15 3.50 17.24
C GLY A 89 3.23 2.77 18.23
N LEU A 90 3.80 2.02 19.18
CA LEU A 90 3.09 1.21 20.19
C LEU A 90 3.01 1.89 21.58
N HIS A 91 3.31 3.19 21.67
CA HIS A 91 3.24 3.98 22.91
C HIS A 91 2.35 5.22 22.74
#